data_AF-A0A9N9DZH8-F1
#
_entry.id   AF-A0A9N9DZH8-F1
#
_cell.length_a   1.000
_cell.length_b   1.000
_cell.length_c   1.000
_cell.angle_alpha   90.00
_cell.angle_beta   90.00
_cell.angle_gamma   90.00
#
_symmetry.space_group_name_H-M   'P 1'
#
loop_
_entity.id
_entity.type
_entity.pdbx_description
1 polymer ?
#
loop_
_entity_poly.entity_id
_entity_poly.type
_entity_poly.pdbx_seq_one_letter_code
_entity_poly.pdbx_strand_id
1 'polypeptide(L)'
;NISFPSVEVFRRRVEEVVNTFHEQNFVHGDLRDTNLFVQKNGEGKFMLIDFDWSGTAGEDHDLDMLEIMFGRSEQPESQPPSQ
;
A
#
# COMPACT_ATOMS: atom_id res chain seq x y z
N ASN A 1 -17.52 -24.82 2.11
CA ASN A 1 -18.49 -23.74 1.88
C ASN A 1 -17.76 -22.52 1.35
N ILE A 2 -18.11 -22.06 0.17
CA ILE A 2 -17.63 -20.77 -0.37
C ILE A 2 -18.66 -19.74 0.08
N SER A 3 -18.23 -18.75 0.85
CA SER A 3 -19.07 -17.63 1.28
C SER A 3 -18.30 -16.32 1.15
N PHE A 4 -19.01 -15.27 0.80
CA PHE A 4 -18.49 -13.91 0.80
C PHE A 4 -18.98 -13.16 2.05
N PRO A 5 -18.22 -12.20 2.57
CA PRO A 5 -18.69 -11.32 3.62
C PRO A 5 -19.91 -10.52 3.15
N SER A 6 -20.71 -10.01 4.09
CA SER A 6 -21.67 -8.96 3.73
C SER A 6 -20.90 -7.71 3.27
N VAL A 7 -21.52 -6.91 2.40
CA VAL A 7 -20.94 -5.66 1.89
C VAL A 7 -20.56 -4.73 3.04
N GLU A 8 -21.39 -4.64 4.07
CA GLU A 8 -21.13 -3.80 5.25
C GLU A 8 -19.92 -4.27 6.05
N VAL A 9 -19.79 -5.58 6.31
CA VAL A 9 -18.64 -6.16 7.00
C VAL A 9 -17.37 -5.91 6.18
N PHE A 10 -17.43 -6.13 4.87
CA PHE A 10 -16.27 -5.94 4.01
C PHE A 10 -15.83 -4.48 3.93
N ARG A 11 -16.77 -3.54 3.70
CA ARG A 11 -16.50 -2.10 3.68
C ARG A 11 -15.82 -1.65 4.98
N ARG A 12 -16.36 -2.05 6.14
CA ARG A 12 -15.79 -1.71 7.43
C ARG A 12 -14.34 -2.21 7.59
N ARG A 13 -14.05 -3.42 7.12
CA ARG A 13 -12.68 -3.97 7.13
C ARG A 13 -11.73 -3.18 6.23
N VAL A 14 -12.19 -2.78 5.04
CA VAL A 14 -11.39 -1.95 4.13
C VAL A 14 -11.10 -0.59 4.77
N GLU A 15 -12.10 0.05 5.37
CA GLU A 15 -11.95 1.31 6.10
C GLU A 15 -10.97 1.21 7.27
N GLU A 16 -11.03 0.14 8.07
CA GLU A 16 -10.08 -0.13 9.17
C GLU A 16 -8.62 -0.16 8.65
N VAL A 17 -8.36 -0.84 7.53
CA VAL A 17 -7.01 -0.92 6.93
C VAL A 17 -6.56 0.41 6.35
N VAL A 18 -7.42 1.10 5.61
CA VAL A 18 -7.11 2.41 5.03
C VAL A 18 -6.83 3.45 6.12
N ASN A 19 -7.61 3.45 7.21
CA ASN A 19 -7.35 4.32 8.35
C ASN A 19 -5.99 4.02 9.00
N THR A 20 -5.60 2.75 9.09
CA THR A 20 -4.27 2.37 9.62
C THR A 20 -3.13 2.96 8.80
N PHE A 21 -3.29 3.09 7.47
CA PHE A 21 -2.31 3.73 6.60
C PHE A 21 -2.29 5.24 6.84
N HIS A 22 -3.46 5.88 6.85
CA HIS A 22 -3.59 7.31 7.05
C HIS A 22 -3.07 7.77 8.42
N GLU A 23 -3.28 6.99 9.48
CA GLU A 23 -2.71 7.25 10.82
C GLU A 23 -1.17 7.29 10.82
N GLN A 24 -0.54 6.63 9.85
CA GLN A 24 0.90 6.60 9.63
C GLN A 24 1.36 7.55 8.52
N ASN A 25 0.47 8.44 8.06
CA ASN A 25 0.71 9.37 6.96
C ASN A 25 0.98 8.70 5.60
N PHE A 26 0.49 7.47 5.40
CA PHE A 26 0.61 6.74 4.13
C PHE A 26 -0.72 6.64 3.38
N VAL A 27 -0.66 6.57 2.06
CA VAL A 27 -1.77 6.24 1.17
C VAL A 27 -1.38 5.09 0.23
N HIS A 28 -2.37 4.31 -0.22
CA HIS A 28 -2.14 3.29 -1.25
C HIS A 28 -1.99 3.88 -2.66
N GLY A 29 -2.63 5.03 -2.94
CA GLY A 29 -2.60 5.72 -4.24
C GLY A 29 -3.49 5.11 -5.33
N ASP A 30 -3.66 3.79 -5.37
CA ASP A 30 -4.47 3.11 -6.40
C ASP A 30 -5.47 2.08 -5.79
N LEU A 31 -6.34 2.54 -4.90
CA LEU A 31 -7.32 1.67 -4.24
C LEU A 31 -8.52 1.40 -5.16
N ARG A 32 -8.62 0.16 -5.64
CA ARG A 32 -9.70 -0.35 -6.50
C ARG A 32 -9.99 -1.83 -6.21
N ASP A 33 -11.13 -2.32 -6.67
CA ASP A 33 -11.57 -3.70 -6.45
C ASP A 33 -10.61 -4.75 -7.02
N THR A 34 -9.94 -4.47 -8.14
CA THR A 34 -8.92 -5.37 -8.72
C THR A 34 -7.67 -5.53 -7.85
N ASN A 35 -7.43 -4.58 -6.94
CA ASN A 35 -6.26 -4.55 -6.05
C ASN A 35 -6.60 -5.15 -4.66
N LEU A 36 -7.76 -5.80 -4.53
CA LEU A 36 -8.24 -6.46 -3.32
C LEU A 36 -8.43 -7.96 -3.53
N PHE A 37 -7.63 -8.79 -2.86
CA PHE A 37 -7.82 -10.23 -2.83
C PHE A 37 -8.62 -10.65 -1.61
N VAL A 38 -9.89 -11.03 -1.82
CA VAL A 38 -10.82 -11.39 -0.74
C VAL A 38 -10.82 -12.89 -0.47
N GLN A 39 -10.67 -13.28 0.79
CA GLN A 39 -10.79 -14.67 1.22
C GLN A 39 -12.26 -15.13 1.19
N LYS A 40 -12.53 -16.25 0.51
CA LYS A 40 -13.89 -16.79 0.32
C LYS A 40 -14.40 -17.64 1.49
N ASN A 41 -14.20 -17.15 2.72
CA ASN A 41 -14.65 -17.81 3.97
C ASN A 41 -15.74 -17.02 4.71
N GLY A 42 -16.21 -15.90 4.15
CA GLY A 42 -17.26 -15.06 4.76
C GLY A 42 -16.78 -14.10 5.85
N GLU A 43 -15.51 -14.16 6.27
CA GLU A 43 -15.00 -13.36 7.40
C GLU A 43 -14.60 -11.93 7.02
N GLY A 44 -14.54 -11.63 5.71
CA GLY A 44 -14.12 -10.33 5.21
C GLY A 44 -12.61 -10.09 5.29
N LYS A 45 -11.82 -11.15 5.46
CA LYS A 45 -10.37 -11.10 5.33
C LYS A 45 -9.99 -10.82 3.88
N PHE A 46 -9.03 -9.92 3.68
CA PHE A 46 -8.50 -9.60 2.37
C PHE A 46 -7.02 -9.25 2.44
N MET A 47 -6.38 -9.24 1.28
CA MET A 47 -5.06 -8.67 1.07
C MET A 47 -5.19 -7.50 0.11
N LEU A 48 -4.54 -6.39 0.45
CA LEU A 48 -4.30 -5.27 -0.45
C LEU A 48 -3.01 -5.55 -1.22
N ILE A 49 -2.99 -5.31 -2.52
CA ILE A 49 -1.86 -5.54 -3.43
C ILE A 49 -1.68 -4.33 -4.33
N ASP A 50 -0.59 -4.30 -5.13
CA ASP A 50 -0.32 -3.26 -6.13
C ASP A 50 0.00 -1.88 -5.50
N PHE A 51 1.15 -1.81 -4.81
CA PHE A 51 1.61 -0.65 -4.03
C PHE A 51 2.48 0.32 -4.84
N ASP A 52 2.52 0.21 -6.17
CA ASP A 52 3.42 1.01 -7.01
C ASP A 52 3.10 2.52 -6.93
N TRP A 53 1.87 2.87 -6.50
CA TRP A 53 1.41 4.26 -6.35
C TRP A 53 1.28 4.67 -4.88
N SER A 54 1.77 3.83 -3.97
CA SER A 54 1.68 4.08 -2.54
C SER A 54 2.80 5.00 -2.07
N GLY A 55 2.54 5.78 -1.03
CA GLY A 55 3.51 6.75 -0.54
C GLY A 55 2.96 7.60 0.58
N THR A 56 3.69 8.67 0.91
CA THR A 56 3.26 9.66 1.90
C THR A 56 2.04 10.43 1.41
N ALA A 57 1.07 10.65 2.29
CA ALA A 57 -0.15 11.38 1.95
C ALA A 57 0.17 12.82 1.50
N GLY A 58 -0.30 13.19 0.30
CA GLY A 58 -0.14 14.54 -0.24
C GLY A 58 1.22 14.79 -0.91
N GLU A 59 2.07 13.78 -1.03
CA GLU A 59 3.33 13.86 -1.76
C GLU A 59 3.24 13.02 -3.04
N ASP A 60 3.79 13.54 -4.13
CA ASP A 60 3.89 12.87 -5.42
C ASP A 60 5.27 12.23 -5.48
N HIS A 61 5.36 10.90 -5.40
CA HIS A 61 6.65 10.20 -5.37
C HIS A 61 6.76 9.20 -6.51
N ASP A 62 7.78 9.38 -7.33
CA ASP A 62 8.40 8.36 -8.19
C ASP A 62 9.22 7.32 -7.38
N LEU A 63 9.12 7.32 -6.04
CA LEU A 63 9.94 6.49 -5.16
C LEU A 63 9.21 5.23 -4.73
N ASP A 64 9.85 4.08 -4.95
CA ASP A 64 9.34 2.78 -4.50
C ASP A 64 9.09 2.77 -2.99
N MET A 65 7.97 2.18 -2.55
CA MET A 65 7.64 2.09 -1.12
C MET A 65 8.71 1.37 -0.29
N LEU A 66 9.54 0.54 -0.92
CA LEU A 66 10.71 -0.07 -0.31
C LEU A 66 11.77 0.97 0.10
N GLU A 67 11.99 2.02 -0.68
CA GLU A 67 12.92 3.10 -0.31
C GLU A 67 12.38 3.92 0.86
N ILE A 68 11.06 4.12 0.92
CA ILE A 68 10.39 4.81 2.03
C ILE A 68 10.52 4.01 3.33
N MET A 69 10.31 2.70 3.29
CA MET A 69 10.33 1.84 4.48
C MET A 69 11.74 1.50 4.98
N PHE A 70 12.72 1.37 4.08
CA PHE A 70 14.07 0.93 4.44
C PHE A 70 15.15 2.02 4.32
N GLY A 71 14.77 3.23 3.88
CA GLY A 71 15.68 4.33 3.61
C GLY A 71 16.51 4.10 2.34
N ARG A 72 17.04 5.18 1.76
CA ARG A 72 18.00 5.08 0.65
C ARG A 72 19.24 4.33 1.13
N SER A 73 19.61 3.24 0.45
CA SER A 73 21.01 2.82 0.45
C SER A 73 21.79 3.93 -0.25
N GLU A 74 22.65 4.66 0.48
CA GLU A 74 23.57 5.61 -0.15
C GLU A 74 24.37 4.86 -1.23
N GLN A 75 24.10 5.15 -2.50
CA GLN A 75 25.08 4.82 -3.53
C GLN A 75 26.25 5.79 -3.32
N PRO A 76 27.50 5.30 -3.19
CA PRO A 76 28.63 6.20 -3.05
C PRO A 76 28.69 7.06 -4.31
N GLU A 77 28.65 8.39 -4.13
CA GLU A 77 28.84 9.36 -5.21
C GLU A 77 30.06 8.94 -6.04
N SER A 78 29.84 8.63 -7.32
CA SER A 78 30.93 8.45 -8.25
C SER A 78 31.61 9.81 -8.39
N GLN A 79 32.78 9.98 -7.74
CA GLN A 79 33.63 11.14 -7.96
C GLN A 79 33.79 11.37 -9.48
N PRO A 80 33.55 12.58 -9.99
CA PRO A 80 33.77 12.85 -11.41
C PRO A 80 35.25 12.61 -11.74
N PRO A 81 35.56 12.11 -12.95
CA PRO A 81 36.93 11.78 -13.32
C PRO A 81 37.81 13.02 -13.20
N SER A 82 38.90 12.88 -12.45
CA SER A 82 39.96 13.88 -12.36
C SER A 82 40.45 14.24 -13.77
N GLN A 83 40.47 15.54 -14.08
CA GLN A 83 41.02 16.09 -15.32
C GLN A 83 42.50 15.76 -15.50
#